data_AF-A0A0Q7D204-F1
#
_entry.id   AF-A0A0Q7D204-F1
#
_cell.length_a   1.000
_cell.length_b   1.000
_cell.length_c   1.000
_cell.angle_alpha   90.00
_cell.angle_beta   90.00
_cell.angle_gamma   90.00
#
_symmetry.space_group_name_H-M   'P 1'
#
loop_
_entity.id
_entity.type
_entity.pdbx_description
1 polymer ?
#
loop_
_entity_poly.entity_id
_entity_poly.type
_entity_poly.pdbx_seq_one_letter_code
_entity_poly.pdbx_strand_id
1 'polypeptide(L)'
;MVKKLQKLADKQGAATGTPSVAQLFDNQFASSVKDSAQQIWQAGLGAFAKAQGEGGKVFESLVKEGVSIQRKTQAAAEEKLGEVSSKMTKLSDDVQARAGQQWDKLESIFEERVAKALGKLGVPSSKDIDALIHRIDALSANVARLSKAPAARKTAPAKTAAAPRKTTAKTASAKRAVAAPRKRKA
;
A
#
# COMPACT_ATOMS: atom_id res chain seq x y z
N MET A 1 80.77 -2.02 50.05
CA MET A 1 79.65 -2.92 50.43
C MET A 1 78.24 -2.34 50.22
N VAL A 2 78.08 -1.03 49.95
CA VAL A 2 76.77 -0.32 49.93
C VAL A 2 75.67 -0.97 49.06
N LYS A 3 75.97 -1.54 47.89
CA LYS A 3 74.97 -2.17 47.00
C LYS A 3 74.16 -3.32 47.64
N LYS A 4 74.59 -3.92 48.75
CA LYS A 4 73.79 -4.91 49.51
C LYS A 4 72.75 -4.27 50.45
N LEU A 5 72.94 -3.02 50.89
CA LEU A 5 71.96 -2.30 51.71
C LEU A 5 70.85 -1.69 50.83
N GLN A 6 71.21 -1.11 49.68
CA GLN A 6 70.24 -0.59 48.70
C GLN A 6 69.20 -1.67 48.33
N LYS A 7 69.66 -2.87 47.99
CA LYS A 7 68.81 -3.99 47.55
C LYS A 7 68.01 -4.66 48.69
N LEU A 8 68.21 -4.25 49.94
CA LEU A 8 67.34 -4.61 51.07
C LEU A 8 66.25 -3.55 51.28
N ALA A 9 66.56 -2.26 51.12
CA ALA A 9 65.57 -1.19 51.18
C ALA A 9 64.47 -1.34 50.10
N ASP A 10 64.85 -1.54 48.83
CA ASP A 10 63.91 -1.84 47.73
C ASP A 10 63.02 -3.05 48.05
N LYS A 11 63.58 -4.09 48.69
CA LYS A 11 62.84 -5.32 49.00
C LYS A 11 61.96 -5.20 50.26
N GLN A 12 62.20 -4.22 51.14
CA GLN A 12 61.25 -3.90 52.22
C GLN A 12 60.06 -3.10 51.69
N GLY A 13 60.28 -2.13 50.79
CA GLY A 13 59.21 -1.33 50.18
C GLY A 13 58.15 -2.17 49.44
N ALA A 14 58.55 -3.28 48.82
CA ALA A 14 57.64 -4.22 48.17
C ALA A 14 57.08 -5.33 49.09
N ALA A 15 57.55 -5.44 50.34
CA ALA A 15 57.13 -6.49 51.28
C ALA A 15 56.17 -5.99 52.37
N THR A 16 56.06 -4.67 52.57
CA THR A 16 54.96 -4.04 53.34
C THR A 16 53.82 -3.61 52.41
N GLY A 17 53.45 -4.48 51.48
CA GLY A 17 52.26 -4.33 50.64
C GLY A 17 50.99 -4.59 51.45
N THR A 18 50.69 -3.72 52.43
CA THR A 18 49.33 -3.65 53.00
C THR A 18 48.39 -3.36 51.83
N PRO A 19 47.50 -4.29 51.44
CA PRO A 19 46.61 -4.05 50.31
C PRO A 19 45.79 -2.82 50.63
N SER A 20 45.75 -1.84 49.72
CA SER A 20 44.92 -0.67 49.96
C SER A 20 43.47 -1.14 50.15
N VAL A 21 42.75 -0.49 51.05
CA VAL A 21 41.39 -0.94 51.43
C VAL A 21 40.48 -1.08 50.20
N ALA A 22 40.66 -0.22 49.20
CA ALA A 22 40.04 -0.32 47.88
C ALA A 22 40.37 -1.63 47.13
N GLN A 23 41.65 -2.03 47.04
CA GLN A 23 42.07 -3.27 46.38
C GLN A 23 41.57 -4.53 47.11
N LEU A 24 41.41 -4.48 48.44
CA LEU A 24 40.82 -5.58 49.19
C LEU A 24 39.32 -5.70 48.92
N PHE A 25 38.59 -4.58 48.88
CA PHE A 25 37.18 -4.56 48.49
C PHE A 25 36.97 -4.99 47.04
N ASP A 26 37.83 -4.58 46.10
CA ASP A 26 37.72 -4.94 44.68
C ASP A 26 37.90 -6.46 44.47
N ASN A 27 38.89 -7.08 45.12
CA ASN A 27 39.05 -8.55 45.08
C ASN A 27 37.87 -9.30 45.73
N GLN A 28 37.35 -8.79 46.85
CA GLN A 28 36.16 -9.36 47.51
C GLN A 28 34.90 -9.25 46.63
N PHE A 29 34.73 -8.14 45.92
CA PHE A 29 33.62 -7.91 45.01
C PHE A 29 33.74 -8.74 43.73
N ALA A 30 34.92 -8.79 43.11
CA ALA A 30 35.19 -9.66 41.96
C ALA A 30 34.96 -11.15 42.30
N SER A 31 35.29 -11.57 43.52
CA SER A 31 35.02 -12.92 44.02
C SER A 31 33.52 -13.18 44.18
N SER A 32 32.78 -12.31 44.88
CA SER A 32 31.34 -12.51 45.09
C SER A 32 30.51 -12.40 43.80
N VAL A 33 30.92 -11.57 42.84
CA VAL A 33 30.34 -11.52 41.49
C VAL A 33 30.62 -12.80 40.72
N LYS A 34 31.84 -13.34 40.80
CA LYS A 34 32.20 -14.63 40.18
C LYS A 34 31.39 -15.78 40.78
N ASP A 35 31.28 -15.85 42.11
CA ASP A 35 30.52 -16.89 42.80
C ASP A 35 29.02 -16.77 42.50
N SER A 36 28.48 -15.55 42.40
CA SER A 36 27.10 -15.31 41.95
C SER A 36 26.88 -15.77 40.51
N ALA A 37 27.79 -15.47 39.58
CA ALA A 37 27.72 -15.93 38.20
C ALA A 37 27.83 -17.47 38.10
N GLN A 38 28.71 -18.08 38.90
CA GLN A 38 28.84 -19.53 39.04
C GLN A 38 27.53 -20.16 39.55
N GLN A 39 26.88 -19.57 40.55
CA GLN A 39 25.58 -20.02 41.08
C GLN A 39 24.46 -19.88 40.05
N ILE A 40 24.37 -18.73 39.35
CA ILE A 40 23.40 -18.50 38.27
C ILE A 40 23.60 -19.52 37.14
N TRP A 41 24.84 -19.81 36.77
CA TRP A 41 25.16 -20.82 35.73
C TRP A 41 24.76 -22.23 36.15
N GLN A 42 25.07 -22.64 37.39
CA GLN A 42 24.69 -23.95 37.92
C GLN A 42 23.16 -24.08 38.11
N ALA A 43 22.49 -23.01 38.55
CA ALA A 43 21.03 -22.96 38.60
C ALA A 43 20.41 -23.04 37.19
N GLY A 44 21.02 -22.39 36.18
CA GLY A 44 20.63 -22.48 34.78
C GLY A 44 20.74 -23.90 34.22
N LEU A 45 21.88 -24.58 34.44
CA LEU A 45 22.03 -25.99 34.05
C LEU A 45 21.09 -26.91 34.83
N GLY A 46 20.90 -26.68 36.13
CA GLY A 46 19.97 -27.47 36.96
C GLY A 46 18.51 -27.32 36.52
N ALA A 47 18.07 -26.10 36.20
CA ALA A 47 16.74 -25.84 35.65
C ALA A 47 16.58 -26.45 34.24
N PHE A 48 17.59 -26.36 33.38
CA PHE A 48 17.58 -26.97 32.05
C PHE A 48 17.54 -28.51 32.12
N ALA A 49 18.32 -29.13 33.02
CA ALA A 49 18.31 -30.57 33.24
C ALA A 49 16.96 -31.05 33.82
N LYS A 50 16.37 -30.30 34.76
CA LYS A 50 15.02 -30.56 35.27
C LYS A 50 13.96 -30.42 34.16
N ALA A 51 14.10 -29.42 33.30
CA ALA A 51 13.25 -29.26 32.12
C ALA A 51 13.42 -30.39 31.10
N GLN A 52 14.60 -31.01 30.95
CA GLN A 52 14.73 -32.23 30.15
C GLN A 52 14.08 -33.45 30.82
N GLY A 53 14.30 -33.65 32.13
CA GLY A 53 13.79 -34.82 32.86
C GLY A 53 12.27 -34.83 33.09
N GLU A 54 11.65 -33.66 33.28
CA GLU A 54 10.21 -33.53 33.53
C GLU A 54 9.45 -33.03 32.29
N GLY A 55 10.10 -32.24 31.44
CA GLY A 55 9.50 -31.68 30.23
C GLY A 55 9.11 -32.73 29.20
N GLY A 56 9.73 -33.90 29.15
CA GLY A 56 9.28 -35.00 28.30
C GLY A 56 7.85 -35.46 28.63
N LYS A 57 7.54 -35.64 29.92
CA LYS A 57 6.20 -36.04 30.37
C LYS A 57 5.18 -34.91 30.25
N VAL A 58 5.60 -33.67 30.50
CA VAL A 58 4.74 -32.48 30.29
C VAL A 58 4.46 -32.30 28.79
N PHE A 59 5.44 -32.51 27.92
CA PHE A 59 5.27 -32.48 26.46
C PHE A 59 4.34 -33.60 25.97
N GLU A 60 4.52 -34.84 26.41
CA GLU A 60 3.59 -35.94 26.10
C GLU A 60 2.15 -35.63 26.56
N SER A 61 1.99 -35.03 27.74
CA SER A 61 0.69 -34.58 28.25
C SER A 61 0.10 -33.46 27.38
N LEU A 62 0.87 -32.43 27.05
CA LEU A 62 0.45 -31.31 26.20
C LEU A 62 0.18 -31.73 24.75
N VAL A 63 0.90 -32.72 24.22
CA VAL A 63 0.64 -33.31 22.90
C VAL A 63 -0.63 -34.15 22.93
N LYS A 64 -0.84 -34.97 23.98
CA LYS A 64 -2.07 -35.76 24.14
C LYS A 64 -3.29 -34.86 24.35
N GLU A 65 -3.15 -33.80 25.13
CA GLU A 65 -4.18 -32.78 25.32
C GLU A 65 -4.43 -32.00 24.04
N GLY A 66 -3.38 -31.55 23.35
CA GLY A 66 -3.43 -30.89 22.04
C GLY A 66 -4.10 -31.72 20.96
N VAL A 67 -3.81 -33.03 20.86
CA VAL A 67 -4.52 -33.96 19.96
C VAL A 67 -5.98 -34.15 20.41
N SER A 68 -6.27 -34.14 21.71
CA SER A 68 -7.67 -34.19 22.20
C SER A 68 -8.43 -32.91 21.88
N ILE A 69 -7.79 -31.74 21.96
CA ILE A 69 -8.35 -30.43 21.60
C ILE A 69 -8.53 -30.38 20.09
N GLN A 70 -7.52 -30.75 19.28
CA GLN A 70 -7.63 -30.83 17.82
C GLN A 70 -8.79 -31.73 17.40
N ARG A 71 -8.98 -32.91 18.02
CA ARG A 71 -10.12 -33.78 17.73
C ARG A 71 -11.46 -33.19 18.17
N LYS A 72 -11.54 -32.52 19.31
CA LYS A 72 -12.76 -31.83 19.77
C LYS A 72 -13.11 -30.64 18.88
N THR A 73 -12.10 -29.83 18.52
CA THR A 73 -12.22 -28.69 17.59
C THR A 73 -12.53 -29.18 16.18
N GLN A 74 -11.97 -30.30 15.72
CA GLN A 74 -12.33 -30.90 14.44
C GLN A 74 -13.78 -31.39 14.45
N ALA A 75 -14.21 -32.18 15.44
CA ALA A 75 -15.59 -32.64 15.53
C ALA A 75 -16.60 -31.48 15.65
N ALA A 76 -16.30 -30.48 16.48
CA ALA A 76 -17.12 -29.27 16.59
C ALA A 76 -17.08 -28.42 15.31
N ALA A 77 -15.96 -28.38 14.58
CA ALA A 77 -15.86 -27.71 13.29
C ALA A 77 -16.59 -28.50 12.20
N GLU A 78 -16.59 -29.83 12.21
CA GLU A 78 -17.35 -30.66 11.26
C GLU A 78 -18.85 -30.54 11.51
N GLU A 79 -19.29 -30.52 12.77
CA GLU A 79 -20.67 -30.22 13.15
C GLU A 79 -21.07 -28.81 12.72
N LYS A 80 -20.26 -27.79 13.05
CA LYS A 80 -20.56 -26.38 12.76
C LYS A 80 -20.37 -26.03 11.29
N LEU A 81 -19.47 -26.66 10.55
CA LEU A 81 -19.38 -26.56 9.09
C LEU A 81 -20.52 -27.35 8.43
N GLY A 82 -20.97 -28.47 8.99
CA GLY A 82 -22.17 -29.16 8.52
C GLY A 82 -23.41 -28.28 8.65
N GLU A 83 -23.61 -27.66 9.82
CA GLU A 83 -24.67 -26.68 10.05
C GLU A 83 -24.53 -25.42 9.20
N VAL A 84 -23.35 -24.78 9.17
CA VAL A 84 -23.11 -23.52 8.45
C VAL A 84 -23.12 -23.74 6.95
N SER A 85 -22.59 -24.86 6.44
CA SER A 85 -22.72 -25.24 5.03
C SER A 85 -24.19 -25.49 4.70
N SER A 86 -24.93 -26.28 5.49
CA SER A 86 -26.36 -26.51 5.25
C SER A 86 -27.20 -25.22 5.31
N LYS A 87 -26.83 -24.26 6.16
CA LYS A 87 -27.45 -22.93 6.23
C LYS A 87 -26.99 -22.06 5.06
N MET A 88 -25.73 -22.15 4.64
CA MET A 88 -25.15 -21.39 3.53
C MET A 88 -25.67 -21.87 2.18
N THR A 89 -25.81 -23.17 1.93
CA THR A 89 -26.47 -23.70 0.72
C THR A 89 -27.90 -23.17 0.63
N LYS A 90 -28.70 -23.28 1.70
CA LYS A 90 -30.07 -22.76 1.71
C LYS A 90 -30.13 -21.24 1.50
N LEU A 91 -29.23 -20.49 2.12
CA LEU A 91 -29.10 -19.05 1.91
C LEU A 91 -28.60 -18.72 0.50
N SER A 92 -27.73 -19.53 -0.09
CA SER A 92 -27.28 -19.39 -1.48
C SER A 92 -28.41 -19.70 -2.46
N ASP A 93 -29.25 -20.71 -2.19
CA ASP A 93 -30.44 -21.02 -2.99
C ASP A 93 -31.46 -19.85 -2.91
N ASP A 94 -31.77 -19.37 -1.70
CA ASP A 94 -32.68 -18.23 -1.48
C ASP A 94 -32.12 -16.92 -2.09
N VAL A 95 -30.81 -16.66 -1.96
CA VAL A 95 -30.14 -15.48 -2.55
C VAL A 95 -30.04 -15.61 -4.07
N GLN A 96 -29.78 -16.79 -4.62
CA GLN A 96 -29.76 -16.96 -6.08
C GLN A 96 -31.17 -16.81 -6.66
N ALA A 97 -32.20 -17.36 -6.00
CA ALA A 97 -33.59 -17.26 -6.43
C ALA A 97 -34.19 -15.84 -6.30
N ARG A 98 -33.91 -15.11 -5.21
CA ARG A 98 -34.46 -13.75 -4.99
C ARG A 98 -33.55 -12.61 -5.43
N ALA A 99 -32.24 -12.85 -5.44
CA ALA A 99 -31.24 -11.80 -5.63
C ALA A 99 -30.41 -11.97 -6.90
N GLY A 100 -30.79 -12.85 -7.86
CA GLY A 100 -30.18 -12.85 -9.21
C GLY A 100 -30.12 -11.44 -9.83
N GLN A 101 -31.23 -10.70 -9.75
CA GLN A 101 -31.31 -9.28 -10.19
C GLN A 101 -30.52 -8.28 -9.34
N GLN A 102 -30.06 -8.69 -8.15
CA GLN A 102 -29.04 -7.93 -7.39
C GLN A 102 -27.63 -8.44 -7.70
N TRP A 103 -27.45 -9.70 -8.12
CA TRP A 103 -26.19 -10.24 -8.60
C TRP A 103 -25.77 -9.55 -9.89
N ASP A 104 -26.65 -9.40 -10.88
CA ASP A 104 -26.38 -8.62 -12.11
C ASP A 104 -25.86 -7.20 -11.78
N LYS A 105 -26.42 -6.60 -10.72
CA LYS A 105 -26.04 -5.27 -10.23
C LYS A 105 -24.74 -5.27 -9.43
N LEU A 106 -24.50 -6.31 -8.63
CA LEU A 106 -23.25 -6.49 -7.88
C LEU A 106 -22.09 -6.87 -8.79
N GLU A 107 -22.35 -7.61 -9.87
CA GLU A 107 -21.42 -7.88 -10.97
C GLU A 107 -21.03 -6.57 -11.64
N SER A 108 -21.99 -5.74 -12.06
CA SER A 108 -21.70 -4.40 -12.61
C SER A 108 -20.90 -3.49 -11.64
N ILE A 109 -21.17 -3.55 -10.33
CA ILE A 109 -20.39 -2.82 -9.31
C ILE A 109 -19.00 -3.44 -9.12
N PHE A 110 -18.87 -4.76 -9.20
CA PHE A 110 -17.61 -5.49 -9.12
C PHE A 110 -16.75 -5.19 -10.34
N GLU A 111 -17.30 -5.21 -11.55
CA GLU A 111 -16.67 -4.74 -12.78
C GLU A 111 -16.21 -3.28 -12.64
N GLU A 112 -17.05 -2.35 -12.16
CA GLU A 112 -16.64 -0.95 -11.95
C GLU A 112 -15.47 -0.86 -10.96
N ARG A 113 -15.45 -1.68 -9.90
CA ARG A 113 -14.37 -1.70 -8.90
C ARG A 113 -13.10 -2.36 -9.42
N VAL A 114 -13.20 -3.46 -10.18
CA VAL A 114 -12.07 -4.16 -10.81
C VAL A 114 -11.46 -3.30 -11.91
N ALA A 115 -12.26 -2.75 -12.82
CA ALA A 115 -11.78 -1.82 -13.85
C ALA A 115 -11.09 -0.59 -13.24
N LYS A 116 -11.62 -0.05 -12.12
CA LYS A 116 -11.02 1.07 -11.38
C LYS A 116 -9.76 0.69 -10.61
N ALA A 117 -9.60 -0.58 -10.22
CA ALA A 117 -8.36 -1.11 -9.64
C ALA A 117 -7.28 -1.36 -10.72
N LEU A 118 -7.66 -1.96 -11.85
CA LEU A 118 -6.81 -2.20 -13.01
C LEU A 118 -6.32 -0.88 -13.63
N GLY A 119 -7.20 0.11 -13.79
CA GLY A 119 -6.84 1.47 -14.24
C GLY A 119 -5.90 2.18 -13.27
N LYS A 120 -6.06 1.99 -11.95
CA LYS A 120 -5.09 2.45 -10.93
C LYS A 120 -3.73 1.74 -11.02
N LEU A 121 -3.70 0.50 -11.52
CA LEU A 121 -2.49 -0.28 -11.77
C LEU A 121 -1.87 0.02 -13.15
N GLY A 122 -2.46 0.95 -13.92
CA GLY A 122 -1.95 1.37 -15.22
C GLY A 122 -2.41 0.52 -16.42
N VAL A 123 -3.37 -0.40 -16.23
CA VAL A 123 -3.96 -1.18 -17.32
C VAL A 123 -5.03 -0.35 -18.03
N PRO A 124 -4.87 -0.01 -19.33
CA PRO A 124 -5.88 0.75 -20.07
C PRO A 124 -7.15 -0.08 -20.31
N SER A 125 -8.33 0.55 -20.34
CA SER A 125 -9.56 -0.13 -20.74
C SER A 125 -9.72 -0.14 -22.26
N SER A 126 -10.57 -1.02 -22.78
CA SER A 126 -10.93 -1.05 -24.21
C SER A 126 -11.42 0.32 -24.71
N LYS A 127 -12.25 1.01 -23.91
CA LYS A 127 -12.77 2.35 -24.23
C LYS A 127 -11.68 3.41 -24.36
N ASP A 128 -10.57 3.28 -23.61
CA ASP A 128 -9.42 4.18 -23.72
C ASP A 128 -8.62 3.91 -25.01
N ILE A 129 -8.52 2.63 -25.40
CA ILE A 129 -7.90 2.20 -26.66
C ILE A 129 -8.73 2.67 -27.85
N ASP A 130 -10.05 2.47 -27.83
CA ASP A 130 -10.98 2.93 -28.88
C ASP A 130 -10.92 4.46 -29.04
N ALA A 131 -10.93 5.20 -27.92
CA ALA A 131 -10.80 6.66 -27.93
C ALA A 131 -9.42 7.13 -28.43
N LEU A 132 -8.37 6.34 -28.26
CA LEU A 132 -7.04 6.61 -28.80
C LEU A 132 -6.98 6.33 -30.31
N ILE A 133 -7.53 5.21 -30.78
CA ILE A 133 -7.66 4.88 -32.22
C ILE A 133 -8.41 6.01 -32.94
N HIS A 134 -9.56 6.42 -32.41
CA HIS A 134 -10.39 7.45 -33.03
C HIS A 134 -9.69 8.83 -33.09
N ARG A 135 -8.75 9.10 -32.17
CA ARG A 135 -7.86 10.28 -32.19
C ARG A 135 -6.72 10.12 -33.19
N ILE A 136 -6.14 8.92 -33.34
CA ILE A 136 -5.11 8.60 -34.33
C ILE A 136 -5.68 8.76 -35.75
N ASP A 137 -6.90 8.30 -36.01
CA ASP A 137 -7.57 8.46 -37.31
C ASP A 137 -7.83 9.93 -37.62
N ALA A 138 -8.37 10.69 -36.66
CA ALA A 138 -8.60 12.13 -36.82
C ALA A 138 -7.29 12.91 -37.03
N LEU A 139 -6.21 12.54 -36.34
CA LEU A 139 -4.90 13.14 -36.54
C LEU A 139 -4.31 12.75 -37.90
N SER A 140 -4.44 11.49 -38.32
CA SER A 140 -3.98 10.99 -39.62
C SER A 140 -4.69 11.67 -40.78
N ALA A 141 -6.01 11.90 -40.67
CA ALA A 141 -6.78 12.67 -41.63
C ALA A 141 -6.34 14.15 -41.71
N ASN A 142 -5.97 14.75 -40.58
CA ASN A 142 -5.43 16.12 -40.55
C ASN A 142 -4.01 16.21 -41.11
N VAL A 143 -3.13 15.24 -40.81
CA VAL A 143 -1.79 15.15 -41.41
C VAL A 143 -1.90 14.93 -42.92
N ALA A 144 -2.74 14.00 -43.38
CA ALA A 144 -2.99 13.77 -44.80
C ALA A 144 -3.55 15.02 -45.52
N ARG A 145 -4.35 15.85 -44.84
CA ARG A 145 -4.80 17.15 -45.37
C ARG A 145 -3.65 18.16 -45.48
N LEU A 146 -2.78 18.26 -44.48
CA LEU A 146 -1.64 19.17 -44.46
C LEU A 146 -0.56 18.76 -45.47
N SER A 147 -0.23 17.47 -45.57
CA SER A 147 0.67 16.90 -46.59
C SER A 147 0.11 17.00 -48.02
N LYS A 148 -1.18 17.30 -48.18
CA LYS A 148 -1.85 17.54 -49.48
C LYS A 148 -2.10 19.03 -49.76
N ALA A 149 -1.48 19.94 -49.00
CA ALA A 149 -1.42 21.35 -49.36
C ALA A 149 -0.71 21.54 -50.72
N PRO A 150 -1.27 22.34 -51.66
CA PRO A 150 -0.90 22.25 -53.06
C PRO A 150 0.38 23.01 -53.43
N ALA A 151 1.18 22.42 -54.31
CA ALA A 151 2.21 23.14 -55.06
C ALA A 151 1.58 24.12 -56.07
N ALA A 152 2.31 25.19 -56.39
CA ALA A 152 2.05 26.15 -57.48
C ALA A 152 0.72 26.95 -57.43
N ARG A 153 0.72 28.02 -56.63
CA ARG A 153 -0.18 29.18 -56.78
C ARG A 153 0.04 29.87 -58.13
N LYS A 154 -0.74 29.56 -59.16
CA LYS A 154 -0.74 30.33 -60.43
C LYS A 154 -1.53 31.63 -60.26
N THR A 155 -0.84 32.76 -60.33
CA THR A 155 -1.44 34.10 -60.35
C THR A 155 -1.93 34.45 -61.76
N ALA A 156 -3.22 34.73 -61.91
CA ALA A 156 -3.75 35.36 -63.12
C ALA A 156 -3.56 36.89 -63.06
N PRO A 157 -3.17 37.56 -64.15
CA PRO A 157 -2.97 39.00 -64.17
C PRO A 157 -4.30 39.77 -64.24
N ALA A 158 -4.41 40.86 -63.47
CA ALA A 158 -5.53 41.80 -63.61
C ALA A 158 -5.29 42.74 -64.82
N LYS A 159 -6.37 43.07 -65.55
CA LYS A 159 -6.38 44.15 -66.55
C LYS A 159 -7.71 44.92 -66.45
N THR A 160 -7.69 46.20 -66.81
CA THR A 160 -8.64 47.22 -66.31
C THR A 160 -9.51 47.89 -67.39
N ALA A 161 -10.56 48.59 -66.89
CA ALA A 161 -11.22 49.79 -67.43
C ALA A 161 -12.53 49.67 -68.27
N ALA A 162 -13.36 50.72 -68.13
CA ALA A 162 -14.56 51.11 -68.91
C ALA A 162 -15.82 50.19 -68.82
N ALA A 163 -17.07 50.68 -68.83
CA ALA A 163 -17.68 52.03 -68.73
C ALA A 163 -19.14 51.92 -68.17
N PRO A 164 -19.83 53.01 -67.75
CA PRO A 164 -21.01 52.94 -66.86
C PRO A 164 -22.39 53.04 -67.54
N ARG A 165 -23.48 52.65 -66.83
CA ARG A 165 -24.86 53.04 -67.21
C ARG A 165 -25.84 53.19 -66.02
N LYS A 166 -26.59 54.30 -66.06
CA LYS A 166 -27.91 54.61 -65.44
C LYS A 166 -28.91 53.42 -65.46
N THR A 167 -30.00 53.37 -64.69
CA THR A 167 -30.65 54.29 -63.70
C THR A 167 -30.63 53.65 -62.29
N THR A 168 -31.43 53.91 -61.23
CA THR A 168 -32.66 54.72 -60.95
C THR A 168 -32.69 55.12 -59.47
N ALA A 169 -33.63 55.99 -59.05
CA ALA A 169 -33.76 56.47 -57.66
C ALA A 169 -35.06 56.02 -56.97
N LYS A 170 -35.04 55.88 -55.63
CA LYS A 170 -36.13 56.39 -54.77
C LYS A 170 -35.66 56.78 -53.36
N THR A 171 -36.10 57.96 -52.94
CA THR A 171 -36.10 58.57 -51.60
C THR A 171 -37.08 57.87 -50.65
N ALA A 172 -37.11 58.07 -49.32
CA ALA A 172 -36.18 58.65 -48.32
C ALA A 172 -36.77 58.40 -46.90
N SER A 173 -36.08 58.87 -45.84
CA SER A 173 -36.58 59.09 -44.46
C SER A 173 -36.93 57.83 -43.63
N ALA A 174 -36.44 57.58 -42.40
CA ALA A 174 -36.09 58.40 -41.22
C ALA A 174 -37.24 58.68 -40.22
N LYS A 175 -37.33 57.85 -39.17
CA LYS A 175 -37.79 58.08 -37.77
C LYS A 175 -37.61 56.73 -37.03
N ARG A 176 -36.97 56.59 -35.86
CA ARG A 176 -37.08 57.26 -34.53
C ARG A 176 -38.21 56.70 -33.63
N ALA A 177 -37.86 55.63 -32.90
CA ALA A 177 -38.00 55.39 -31.45
C ALA A 177 -39.27 55.75 -30.64
N VAL A 178 -39.37 55.14 -29.44
CA VAL A 178 -40.40 55.34 -28.37
C VAL A 178 -41.71 54.58 -28.69
N ALA A 179 -42.44 53.91 -27.78
CA ALA A 179 -42.53 54.03 -26.30
C ALA A 179 -42.49 52.69 -25.52
N ALA A 180 -42.55 52.79 -24.18
CA ALA A 180 -42.64 51.67 -23.22
C ALA A 180 -43.99 51.72 -22.42
N PRO A 181 -44.08 51.39 -21.11
CA PRO A 181 -44.40 50.05 -20.61
C PRO A 181 -45.69 49.96 -19.75
N ARG A 182 -46.21 48.74 -19.53
CA ARG A 182 -47.21 48.34 -18.50
C ARG A 182 -47.40 46.80 -18.50
N LYS A 183 -47.90 46.12 -17.46
CA LYS A 183 -47.74 46.22 -15.98
C LYS A 183 -48.52 45.06 -15.33
N ARG A 184 -47.98 44.43 -14.28
CA ARG A 184 -48.64 43.62 -13.22
C ARG A 184 -49.35 42.30 -13.62
N LYS A 185 -49.00 41.25 -12.86
CA LYS A 185 -49.85 40.23 -12.21
C LYS A 185 -51.33 40.13 -12.65
N ALA A 186 -51.74 38.92 -13.02
CA ALA A 186 -52.46 38.08 -12.05
C ALA A 186 -51.40 37.31 -11.23
#